data_AF-A0A353CUT4-F1
#
_entry.id   AF-A0A353CUT4-F1
#
_cell.length_a   1.000
_cell.length_b   1.000
_cell.length_c   1.000
_cell.angle_alpha   90.00
_cell.angle_beta   90.00
_cell.angle_gamma   90.00
#
_symmetry.space_group_name_H-M   'P 1'
#
loop_
_entity.id
_entity.type
_entity.pdbx_description
1 polymer ?
#
loop_
_entity_poly.entity_id
_entity_poly.type
_entity_poly.pdbx_seq_one_letter_code
_entity_poly.pdbx_strand_id
1 'polypeptide(L)'
;MNALKTVRTALTAALLAPALAVCASAQLTEAQAERMNAYEAAIASANPVESRRFLREGALLDKIRAVDIERAAVLISRAEAVKDLDDLFRQRWNEADANRLSESLELRVDINKPLSEVGVGPEPEKVLAWLKNYKSDLTPALESTVEKAIRKWEVVFGTSAVAMNMNWGQARGVGLNRDAWRTWTLRERNSVIARISRAPGFEGFSDTVVAGRRDVQELQNAVDAARDSGALTPEQLSALDGKSLQEQAYLLGNFFDGGAAVPADIQATINSARASLPSEVLTSEQRALLGDMLETSVLREVKGTAAGDRVAEFYAKKARLNVTVAPCGGCDARYDAATGTIVMDSETVQQFLRLRGYSAESLMREPAQLAELTRYLSPVIVRESSHQMQAHWASQQGLYLPNTQEAEIEASTLEATYTLEKLGGDAAFKTLFTDLRGSSAYAQKRLDISTTFSENGSRKFASVMRQMYYASTPSLVAASSQVLSAVNTELTRRGGLSAEERAELDALGLPLADALQMQADELAGSVRDIRTDALVEIRSDLADLGVYTAHYRAETQWGRSTKTSSGASGKKGAVVPVPGDKS
;
A
#
# COMPACT_ATOMS: atom_id res chain seq x y z
N MET A 1 30.88 -46.46 33.95
CA MET A 1 30.37 -47.62 33.17
C MET A 1 29.52 -48.48 34.08
N ASN A 2 28.33 -48.86 33.60
CA ASN A 2 27.40 -49.84 34.19
C ASN A 2 26.85 -49.57 35.59
N ALA A 3 25.73 -48.83 35.66
CA ALA A 3 24.58 -49.11 36.55
C ALA A 3 23.57 -47.96 36.46
N LEU A 4 22.74 -47.90 35.41
CA LEU A 4 21.58 -47.00 35.31
C LEU A 4 20.77 -47.36 34.04
N LYS A 5 20.26 -48.60 33.96
CA LYS A 5 19.45 -49.09 32.83
C LYS A 5 18.44 -50.16 33.25
N THR A 6 17.71 -49.93 34.32
CA THR A 6 16.54 -50.74 34.69
C THR A 6 15.76 -49.96 35.73
N VAL A 7 14.42 -50.00 35.67
CA VAL A 7 13.46 -49.23 36.50
C VAL A 7 13.03 -47.89 35.88
N ARG A 8 12.31 -47.95 34.75
CA ARG A 8 11.35 -46.91 34.35
C ARG A 8 10.25 -47.47 33.42
N THR A 9 9.68 -48.62 33.80
CA THR A 9 8.63 -49.33 33.05
C THR A 9 7.57 -49.93 33.98
N ALA A 10 7.19 -49.22 35.04
CA ALA A 10 6.13 -49.70 35.95
C ALA A 10 5.42 -48.57 36.74
N LEU A 11 5.22 -47.38 36.17
CA LEU A 11 4.41 -46.33 36.81
C LEU A 11 3.75 -45.40 35.77
N THR A 12 3.03 -45.98 34.81
CA THR A 12 2.23 -45.25 33.80
C THR A 12 0.92 -45.98 33.52
N ALA A 13 0.20 -46.39 34.57
CA ALA A 13 -1.06 -47.12 34.43
C ALA A 13 -2.14 -46.72 35.45
N ALA A 14 -2.02 -45.56 36.12
CA ALA A 14 -2.99 -45.13 37.14
C ALA A 14 -3.22 -43.60 37.18
N LEU A 15 -3.36 -42.97 36.02
CA LEU A 15 -3.85 -41.58 35.87
C LEU A 15 -4.71 -41.42 34.59
N LEU A 16 -5.50 -42.44 34.27
CA LEU A 16 -6.49 -42.42 33.19
C LEU A 16 -7.89 -42.62 33.79
N ALA A 17 -8.35 -41.58 34.49
CA ALA A 17 -9.75 -41.38 34.87
C ALA A 17 -9.96 -39.89 35.16
N PRO A 18 -11.09 -39.28 34.77
CA PRO A 18 -11.63 -39.10 33.44
C PRO A 18 -11.52 -37.62 33.03
N ALA A 19 -10.75 -37.29 31.98
CA ALA A 19 -10.88 -36.01 31.28
C ALA A 19 -12.07 -36.01 30.29
N LEU A 20 -13.13 -36.78 30.60
CA LEU A 20 -14.46 -36.67 30.00
C LEU A 20 -15.26 -35.55 30.70
N ALA A 21 -14.58 -34.51 31.17
CA ALA A 21 -15.20 -33.31 31.69
C ALA A 21 -15.73 -32.50 30.50
N VAL A 22 -16.95 -32.84 30.10
CA VAL A 22 -17.92 -31.93 29.49
C VAL A 22 -17.31 -31.07 28.38
N CYS A 23 -17.03 -31.67 27.22
CA CYS A 23 -17.23 -30.96 25.97
C CYS A 23 -18.74 -30.71 25.87
N ALA A 24 -19.26 -29.76 26.65
CA ALA A 24 -20.57 -29.19 26.40
C ALA A 24 -20.45 -28.66 24.98
N SER A 25 -21.06 -29.37 24.03
CA SER A 25 -21.14 -28.92 22.64
C SER A 25 -21.56 -27.47 22.70
N ALA A 26 -20.69 -26.56 22.25
CA ALA A 26 -21.00 -25.15 22.21
C ALA A 26 -22.24 -25.03 21.32
N GLN A 27 -23.41 -24.91 21.94
CA GLN A 27 -24.67 -24.67 21.26
C GLN A 27 -25.06 -23.25 21.59
N LEU A 28 -25.53 -22.53 20.57
CA LEU A 28 -26.16 -21.23 20.79
C LEU A 28 -27.45 -21.47 21.57
N THR A 29 -27.72 -20.62 22.56
CA THR A 29 -29.06 -20.60 23.16
C THR A 29 -30.08 -20.14 22.13
N GLU A 30 -31.37 -20.44 22.33
CA GLU A 30 -32.45 -20.00 21.42
C GLU A 30 -32.40 -18.51 21.12
N ALA A 31 -32.28 -17.67 22.16
CA ALA A 31 -32.13 -16.22 22.00
C ALA A 31 -30.86 -15.82 21.23
N GLN A 32 -29.76 -16.58 21.35
CA GLN A 32 -28.54 -16.33 20.57
C GLN A 32 -28.71 -16.73 19.11
N ALA A 33 -29.41 -17.83 18.84
CA ALA A 33 -29.71 -18.29 17.49
C ALA A 33 -30.67 -17.34 16.76
N GLU A 34 -31.74 -16.90 17.41
CA GLU A 34 -32.65 -15.86 16.89
C GLU A 34 -31.90 -14.57 16.55
N ARG A 35 -31.04 -14.13 17.48
CA ARG A 35 -30.22 -12.93 17.30
C ARG A 35 -29.23 -13.07 16.14
N MET A 36 -28.60 -14.23 15.99
CA MET A 36 -27.73 -14.53 14.85
C MET A 36 -28.52 -14.50 13.53
N ASN A 37 -29.70 -15.11 13.48
CA ASN A 37 -30.54 -15.11 12.27
C ASN A 37 -30.98 -13.67 11.90
N ALA A 38 -31.26 -12.83 12.89
CA ALA A 38 -31.55 -11.41 12.66
C ALA A 38 -30.34 -10.66 12.06
N TYR A 39 -29.13 -10.92 12.57
CA TYR A 39 -27.90 -10.36 11.99
C TYR A 39 -27.67 -10.84 10.56
N GLU A 40 -27.86 -12.13 10.29
CA GLU A 40 -27.70 -12.68 8.95
C GLU A 40 -28.65 -12.03 7.93
N ALA A 41 -29.92 -11.86 8.29
CA ALA A 41 -30.88 -11.15 7.44
C ALA A 41 -30.48 -9.67 7.21
N ALA A 42 -30.00 -8.99 8.26
CA ALA A 42 -29.57 -7.59 8.16
C ALA A 42 -28.29 -7.43 7.33
N ILE A 43 -27.33 -8.34 7.47
CA ILE A 43 -26.08 -8.36 6.71
C ILE A 43 -26.36 -8.71 5.24
N ALA A 44 -27.27 -9.64 4.97
CA ALA A 44 -27.69 -10.00 3.61
C ALA A 44 -28.36 -8.84 2.85
N SER A 45 -28.95 -7.88 3.57
CA SER A 45 -29.48 -6.63 3.00
C SER A 45 -28.46 -5.48 2.98
N ALA A 46 -27.19 -5.78 3.27
CA ALA A 46 -26.08 -4.82 3.32
C ALA A 46 -26.30 -3.64 4.28
N ASN A 47 -26.95 -3.86 5.44
CA ASN A 47 -27.20 -2.80 6.41
C ASN A 47 -25.93 -2.43 7.22
N PRO A 48 -25.35 -1.23 7.07
CA PRO A 48 -24.09 -0.88 7.73
C PRO A 48 -24.20 -0.72 9.24
N VAL A 49 -25.38 -0.34 9.77
CA VAL A 49 -25.59 -0.17 11.21
C VAL A 49 -25.58 -1.52 11.91
N GLU A 50 -26.33 -2.48 11.38
CA GLU A 50 -26.40 -3.83 11.94
C GLU A 50 -25.09 -4.61 11.72
N SER A 51 -24.42 -4.44 10.57
CA SER A 51 -23.08 -5.00 10.36
C SER A 51 -22.09 -4.53 11.43
N ARG A 52 -22.02 -3.22 11.72
CA ARG A 52 -21.18 -2.70 12.82
C ARG A 52 -21.60 -3.19 14.20
N ARG A 53 -22.89 -3.45 14.40
CA ARG A 53 -23.40 -3.97 15.67
C ARG A 53 -22.95 -5.43 15.85
N PHE A 54 -23.17 -6.27 14.84
CA PHE A 54 -22.71 -7.66 14.80
C PHE A 54 -21.21 -7.77 15.11
N LEU A 55 -20.37 -6.96 14.47
CA LEU A 55 -18.92 -6.98 14.67
C LEU A 55 -18.46 -6.58 16.07
N ARG A 56 -19.33 -5.93 16.86
CA ARG A 56 -19.06 -5.59 18.27
C ARG A 56 -19.51 -6.67 19.25
N GLU A 57 -20.22 -7.69 18.79
CA GLU A 57 -20.72 -8.79 19.63
C GLU A 57 -19.65 -9.87 19.88
N GLY A 58 -18.48 -9.48 20.42
CA GLY A 58 -17.33 -10.39 20.57
C GLY A 58 -17.70 -11.75 21.19
N ALA A 59 -18.41 -11.76 22.32
CA ALA A 59 -18.81 -12.99 22.98
C ALA A 59 -19.80 -13.87 22.18
N LEU A 60 -20.66 -13.26 21.34
CA LEU A 60 -21.53 -14.02 20.45
C LEU A 60 -20.74 -14.57 19.26
N LEU A 61 -19.87 -13.76 18.67
CA LEU A 61 -18.99 -14.17 17.57
C LEU A 61 -18.09 -15.35 17.97
N ASP A 62 -17.50 -15.31 19.16
CA ASP A 62 -16.67 -16.40 19.67
C ASP A 62 -17.48 -17.70 19.83
N LYS A 63 -18.73 -17.59 20.28
CA LYS A 63 -19.63 -18.73 20.33
C LYS A 63 -20.02 -19.23 18.94
N ILE A 64 -20.34 -18.36 18.00
CA ILE A 64 -20.66 -18.75 16.62
C ILE A 64 -19.45 -19.46 16.00
N ARG A 65 -18.23 -18.92 16.15
CA ARG A 65 -17.00 -19.57 15.68
C ARG A 65 -16.79 -20.96 16.27
N ALA A 66 -17.10 -21.13 17.56
CA ALA A 66 -17.00 -22.42 18.24
C ALA A 66 -18.06 -23.44 17.78
N VAL A 67 -19.22 -22.97 17.28
CA VAL A 67 -20.31 -23.82 16.76
C VAL A 67 -20.09 -24.15 15.28
N ASP A 68 -19.83 -23.11 14.48
CA ASP A 68 -19.80 -23.11 13.02
C ASP A 68 -18.85 -21.99 12.52
N ILE A 69 -17.58 -22.36 12.38
CA ILE A 69 -16.52 -21.45 11.95
C ILE A 69 -16.75 -20.92 10.52
N GLU A 70 -17.35 -21.73 9.64
CA GLU A 70 -17.60 -21.37 8.24
C GLU A 70 -18.67 -20.28 8.17
N ARG A 71 -19.80 -20.49 8.85
CA ARG A 71 -20.87 -19.47 8.95
C ARG A 71 -20.37 -18.19 9.62
N ALA A 72 -19.59 -18.31 10.70
CA ALA A 72 -18.99 -17.15 11.36
C ALA A 72 -18.14 -16.34 10.39
N ALA A 73 -17.23 -17.00 9.66
CA ALA A 73 -16.33 -16.35 8.72
C ALA A 73 -17.07 -15.64 7.59
N VAL A 74 -18.11 -16.27 7.01
CA VAL A 74 -18.94 -15.66 5.96
C VAL A 74 -19.67 -14.42 6.48
N LEU A 75 -20.28 -14.49 7.66
CA LEU A 75 -21.00 -13.35 8.24
C LEU A 75 -20.06 -12.20 8.59
N ILE A 76 -18.89 -12.50 9.18
CA ILE A 76 -17.86 -11.50 9.48
C ILE A 76 -17.38 -10.83 8.20
N SER A 77 -17.06 -11.62 7.18
CA SER A 77 -16.58 -11.13 5.87
C SER A 77 -17.56 -10.14 5.22
N ARG A 78 -18.85 -10.50 5.17
CA ARG A 78 -19.91 -9.65 4.63
C ARG A 78 -20.14 -8.39 5.48
N ALA A 79 -20.23 -8.55 6.81
CA ALA A 79 -20.45 -7.42 7.71
C ALA A 79 -19.31 -6.39 7.63
N GLU A 80 -18.07 -6.87 7.57
CA GLU A 80 -16.90 -6.00 7.47
C GLU A 80 -16.81 -5.32 6.11
N ALA A 81 -17.13 -6.00 5.01
CA ALA A 81 -17.16 -5.37 3.69
C ALA A 81 -18.21 -4.25 3.63
N VAL A 82 -19.39 -4.46 4.21
CA VAL A 82 -20.44 -3.42 4.30
C VAL A 82 -20.00 -2.27 5.20
N LYS A 83 -19.37 -2.56 6.35
CA LYS A 83 -18.81 -1.54 7.24
C LYS A 83 -17.71 -0.72 6.53
N ASP A 84 -16.81 -1.38 5.82
CA ASP A 84 -15.70 -0.76 5.09
C ASP A 84 -16.22 0.15 3.96
N LEU A 85 -17.27 -0.26 3.25
CA LEU A 85 -17.97 0.59 2.28
C LEU A 85 -18.61 1.83 2.92
N ASP A 86 -19.26 1.68 4.08
CA ASP A 86 -19.80 2.82 4.84
C ASP A 86 -18.68 3.75 5.33
N ASP A 87 -17.57 3.19 5.83
CA ASP A 87 -16.38 3.95 6.22
C ASP A 87 -15.76 4.70 5.02
N LEU A 88 -15.74 4.12 3.82
CA LEU A 88 -15.33 4.77 2.58
C LEU A 88 -16.21 6.01 2.30
N PHE A 89 -17.53 5.89 2.41
CA PHE A 89 -18.45 6.99 2.11
C PHE A 89 -18.70 7.98 3.25
N ARG A 90 -18.12 7.77 4.43
CA ARG A 90 -18.01 8.79 5.49
C ARG A 90 -16.92 9.83 5.19
N GLN A 91 -16.05 9.53 4.22
CA GLN A 91 -14.99 10.43 3.80
C GLN A 91 -15.57 11.57 2.95
N ARG A 92 -14.88 12.70 2.92
CA ARG A 92 -15.28 13.85 2.10
C ARG A 92 -14.75 13.64 0.69
N TRP A 93 -15.62 13.16 -0.19
CA TRP A 93 -15.34 13.03 -1.61
C TRP A 93 -15.86 14.25 -2.36
N ASN A 94 -15.03 14.81 -3.23
CA ASN A 94 -15.43 15.80 -4.21
C ASN A 94 -15.13 15.29 -5.63
N GLU A 95 -15.58 16.04 -6.64
CA GLU A 95 -15.44 15.59 -8.03
C GLU A 95 -13.99 15.36 -8.47
N ALA A 96 -13.02 16.09 -7.91
CA ALA A 96 -11.60 15.91 -8.20
C ALA A 96 -11.03 14.61 -7.60
N ASP A 97 -11.74 13.98 -6.66
CA ASP A 97 -11.35 12.71 -6.08
C ASP A 97 -12.01 11.50 -6.78
N ALA A 98 -12.74 11.70 -7.88
CA ALA A 98 -13.55 10.66 -8.49
C ALA A 98 -12.74 9.44 -8.96
N ASN A 99 -11.51 9.62 -9.46
CA ASN A 99 -10.71 8.45 -9.89
C ASN A 99 -10.13 7.72 -8.68
N ARG A 100 -9.64 8.43 -7.65
CA ARG A 100 -9.25 7.82 -6.37
C ARG A 100 -10.38 7.02 -5.73
N LEU A 101 -11.61 7.53 -5.78
CA LEU A 101 -12.80 6.80 -5.33
C LEU A 101 -13.09 5.60 -6.25
N SER A 102 -12.89 5.73 -7.56
CA SER A 102 -13.03 4.63 -8.52
C SER A 102 -12.10 3.46 -8.18
N GLU A 103 -10.81 3.72 -7.97
CA GLU A 103 -9.81 2.73 -7.58
C GLU A 103 -10.16 2.07 -6.23
N SER A 104 -10.65 2.88 -5.28
CA SER A 104 -11.10 2.37 -3.98
C SER A 104 -12.30 1.43 -4.12
N LEU A 105 -13.28 1.79 -4.96
CA LEU A 105 -14.46 0.98 -5.22
C LEU A 105 -14.13 -0.29 -6.00
N GLU A 106 -13.17 -0.24 -6.92
CA GLU A 106 -12.77 -1.38 -7.76
C GLU A 106 -12.32 -2.57 -6.91
N LEU A 107 -11.63 -2.31 -5.80
CA LEU A 107 -11.16 -3.36 -4.88
C LEU A 107 -12.27 -4.02 -4.07
N ARG A 108 -13.40 -3.31 -3.92
CA ARG A 108 -14.51 -3.65 -3.03
C ARG A 108 -15.67 -4.25 -3.81
N VAL A 109 -15.93 -3.70 -4.98
CA VAL A 109 -17.10 -3.96 -5.84
C VAL A 109 -16.62 -4.65 -7.10
N ASP A 110 -16.39 -5.96 -6.98
CA ASP A 110 -15.93 -6.81 -8.07
C ASP A 110 -16.56 -8.21 -7.95
N ILE A 111 -16.36 -9.03 -8.98
CA ILE A 111 -16.72 -10.44 -8.97
C ILE A 111 -15.95 -11.12 -7.82
N ASN A 112 -16.64 -12.03 -7.12
CA ASN A 112 -16.11 -12.78 -5.97
C ASN A 112 -15.70 -11.92 -4.77
N LYS A 113 -16.21 -10.68 -4.64
CA LYS A 113 -16.06 -9.87 -3.43
C LYS A 113 -17.27 -10.01 -2.50
N PRO A 114 -17.11 -9.90 -1.17
CA PRO A 114 -18.23 -10.04 -0.24
C PRO A 114 -19.39 -9.05 -0.48
N LEU A 115 -19.11 -7.85 -1.01
CA LEU A 115 -20.16 -6.88 -1.38
C LEU A 115 -21.08 -7.39 -2.50
N SER A 116 -20.58 -8.23 -3.41
CA SER A 116 -21.38 -8.84 -4.47
C SER A 116 -22.35 -9.89 -3.90
N GLU A 117 -21.97 -10.59 -2.84
CA GLU A 117 -22.82 -11.58 -2.16
C GLU A 117 -23.98 -10.95 -1.40
N VAL A 118 -23.86 -9.68 -0.99
CA VAL A 118 -24.92 -8.91 -0.29
C VAL A 118 -25.64 -7.92 -1.21
N GLY A 119 -25.50 -8.08 -2.53
CA GLY A 119 -26.25 -7.32 -3.53
C GLY A 119 -25.80 -5.88 -3.77
N VAL A 120 -24.59 -5.51 -3.34
CA VAL A 120 -23.98 -4.18 -3.60
C VAL A 120 -23.06 -4.20 -4.82
N GLY A 121 -22.64 -5.39 -5.27
CA GLY A 121 -21.88 -5.61 -6.51
C GLY A 121 -22.45 -6.78 -7.34
N PRO A 122 -21.73 -7.26 -8.37
CA PRO A 122 -20.51 -6.67 -8.95
C PRO A 122 -20.79 -5.46 -9.85
N GLU A 123 -22.05 -5.23 -10.23
CA GLU A 123 -22.49 -4.08 -11.03
C GLU A 123 -22.30 -2.76 -10.24
N PRO A 124 -21.43 -1.83 -10.71
CA PRO A 124 -21.09 -0.62 -9.95
C PRO A 124 -22.29 0.29 -9.62
N GLU A 125 -23.33 0.29 -10.43
CA GLU A 125 -24.55 1.09 -10.20
C GLU A 125 -25.30 0.70 -8.92
N LYS A 126 -25.15 -0.55 -8.44
CA LYS A 126 -25.77 -1.01 -7.17
C LYS A 126 -25.25 -0.22 -5.96
N VAL A 127 -24.05 0.35 -6.05
CA VAL A 127 -23.49 1.24 -5.02
C VAL A 127 -24.36 2.49 -4.82
N LEU A 128 -24.89 3.08 -5.90
CA LEU A 128 -25.78 4.24 -5.81
C LEU A 128 -27.12 3.88 -5.16
N ALA A 129 -27.66 2.71 -5.47
CA ALA A 129 -28.88 2.21 -4.82
C ALA A 129 -28.65 1.99 -3.31
N TRP A 130 -27.51 1.39 -2.95
CA TRP A 130 -27.11 1.19 -1.56
C TRP A 130 -26.96 2.52 -0.82
N LEU A 131 -26.30 3.52 -1.42
CA LEU A 131 -26.17 4.87 -0.85
C LEU A 131 -27.52 5.52 -0.59
N LYS A 132 -28.46 5.44 -1.53
CA LYS A 132 -29.82 6.00 -1.36
C LYS A 132 -30.58 5.37 -0.20
N ASN A 133 -30.36 4.08 0.03
CA ASN A 133 -31.04 3.34 1.10
C ASN A 133 -30.45 3.62 2.49
N TYR A 134 -29.12 3.72 2.59
CA TYR A 134 -28.44 3.73 3.90
C TYR A 134 -27.71 5.02 4.26
N LYS A 135 -27.44 5.90 3.28
CA LYS A 135 -26.76 7.18 3.51
C LYS A 135 -27.77 8.32 3.57
N SER A 136 -28.31 8.57 4.77
CA SER A 136 -29.29 9.64 5.00
C SER A 136 -28.75 11.05 4.70
N ASP A 137 -27.43 11.23 4.70
CA ASP A 137 -26.72 12.47 4.39
C ASP A 137 -26.17 12.50 2.96
N LEU A 138 -26.72 11.69 2.03
CA LEU A 138 -26.33 11.72 0.62
C LEU A 138 -26.61 13.09 0.00
N THR A 139 -25.56 13.81 -0.38
CA THR A 139 -25.66 15.10 -1.07
C THR A 139 -25.63 14.89 -2.60
N PRO A 140 -26.23 15.79 -3.40
CA PRO A 140 -26.13 15.73 -4.85
C PRO A 140 -24.68 15.75 -5.37
N ALA A 141 -23.80 16.49 -4.69
CA ALA A 141 -22.38 16.56 -5.03
C ALA A 141 -21.68 15.21 -4.80
N LEU A 142 -21.98 14.52 -3.70
CA LEU A 142 -21.46 13.17 -3.46
C LEU A 142 -22.04 12.18 -4.47
N GLU A 143 -23.36 12.21 -4.73
CA GLU A 143 -23.98 11.35 -5.73
C GLU A 143 -23.29 11.51 -7.10
N SER A 144 -23.11 12.75 -7.56
CA SER A 144 -22.40 13.02 -8.82
C SER A 144 -20.95 12.52 -8.81
N THR A 145 -20.24 12.71 -7.70
CA THR A 145 -18.87 12.18 -7.54
C THR A 145 -18.85 10.65 -7.64
N VAL A 146 -19.83 9.97 -7.05
CA VAL A 146 -19.96 8.51 -7.14
C VAL A 146 -20.30 8.08 -8.55
N GLU A 147 -21.21 8.77 -9.25
CA GLU A 147 -21.51 8.50 -10.67
C GLU A 147 -20.25 8.58 -11.55
N LYS A 148 -19.40 9.58 -11.31
CA LYS A 148 -18.07 9.71 -11.94
C LYS A 148 -17.13 8.56 -11.56
N ALA A 149 -17.08 8.19 -10.29
CA ALA A 149 -16.21 7.13 -9.80
C ALA A 149 -16.59 5.74 -10.32
N ILE A 150 -17.88 5.41 -10.37
CA ILE A 150 -18.36 4.12 -10.91
C ILE A 150 -18.35 4.07 -12.45
N ARG A 151 -17.88 5.14 -13.09
CA ARG A 151 -17.82 5.28 -14.55
C ARG A 151 -19.19 5.09 -15.19
N LYS A 152 -20.22 5.70 -14.61
CA LYS A 152 -21.59 5.58 -15.13
C LYS A 152 -21.63 5.98 -16.62
N TRP A 153 -22.36 5.23 -17.45
CA TRP A 153 -22.36 5.42 -18.91
C TRP A 153 -22.60 6.89 -19.30
N GLU A 154 -23.62 7.52 -18.72
CA GLU A 154 -24.02 8.88 -19.05
C GLU A 154 -22.96 9.92 -18.64
N VAL A 155 -22.08 9.56 -17.70
CA VAL A 155 -20.97 10.41 -17.27
C VAL A 155 -19.78 10.28 -18.22
N VAL A 156 -19.47 9.06 -18.68
CA VAL A 156 -18.31 8.80 -19.55
C VAL A 156 -18.62 9.12 -21.01
N PHE A 157 -19.81 8.75 -21.50
CA PHE A 157 -20.19 8.80 -22.91
C PHE A 157 -21.33 9.79 -23.19
N GLY A 158 -21.84 10.50 -22.18
CA GLY A 158 -22.95 11.44 -22.35
C GLY A 158 -24.25 10.76 -22.81
N THR A 159 -24.94 11.39 -23.75
CA THR A 159 -26.18 10.87 -24.35
C THR A 159 -25.94 9.97 -25.57
N SER A 160 -24.67 9.68 -25.90
CA SER A 160 -24.35 8.85 -27.06
C SER A 160 -24.94 7.45 -26.89
N ALA A 161 -25.84 7.09 -27.80
CA ALA A 161 -26.34 5.71 -27.97
C ALA A 161 -25.42 4.86 -28.85
N VAL A 162 -24.26 5.40 -29.25
CA VAL A 162 -23.39 4.83 -30.27
C VAL A 162 -22.72 3.58 -29.71
N ALA A 163 -22.97 2.44 -30.36
CA ALA A 163 -22.15 1.25 -30.20
C ALA A 163 -20.76 1.57 -30.77
N MET A 164 -19.76 1.72 -29.90
CA MET A 164 -18.37 1.84 -30.37
C MET A 164 -17.86 0.44 -30.70
N ASN A 165 -17.57 0.19 -31.97
CA ASN A 165 -16.86 -1.02 -32.38
C ASN A 165 -15.38 -0.83 -32.05
N MET A 166 -14.95 -1.39 -30.92
CA MET A 166 -13.55 -1.40 -30.56
C MET A 166 -12.87 -2.58 -31.25
N ASN A 167 -11.92 -2.31 -32.15
CA ASN A 167 -11.10 -3.37 -32.76
C ASN A 167 -9.78 -3.47 -32.00
N TRP A 168 -9.71 -4.39 -31.04
CA TRP A 168 -8.51 -4.63 -30.26
C TRP A 168 -7.98 -6.04 -30.57
N GLY A 169 -6.65 -6.23 -30.56
CA GLY A 169 -6.01 -7.44 -31.09
C GLY A 169 -6.49 -8.78 -30.50
N GLN A 170 -7.11 -8.76 -29.32
CA GLN A 170 -7.72 -9.93 -28.67
C GLN A 170 -9.26 -9.92 -28.66
N ALA A 171 -9.89 -8.81 -29.03
CA ALA A 171 -11.34 -8.60 -29.05
C ALA A 171 -11.75 -8.11 -30.44
N ARG A 172 -12.02 -9.05 -31.35
CA ARG A 172 -12.58 -8.73 -32.67
C ARG A 172 -14.03 -8.31 -32.51
N GLY A 173 -14.28 -7.00 -32.35
CA GLY A 173 -15.62 -6.43 -32.45
C GLY A 173 -16.48 -6.56 -31.19
N VAL A 174 -15.92 -6.28 -30.00
CA VAL A 174 -16.76 -6.07 -28.81
C VAL A 174 -17.50 -4.74 -29.01
N GLY A 175 -18.80 -4.82 -29.29
CA GLY A 175 -19.68 -3.66 -29.35
C GLY A 175 -19.86 -3.08 -27.96
N LEU A 176 -19.18 -1.97 -27.68
CA LEU A 176 -19.36 -1.22 -26.45
C LEU A 176 -20.70 -0.50 -26.50
N ASN A 177 -21.69 -0.98 -25.75
CA ASN A 177 -23.00 -0.35 -25.61
C ASN A 177 -23.40 -0.20 -24.14
N ARG A 178 -24.44 0.62 -23.90
CA ARG A 178 -24.90 0.98 -22.55
C ARG A 178 -25.30 -0.22 -21.70
N ASP A 179 -25.97 -1.20 -22.28
CA ASP A 179 -26.45 -2.36 -21.54
C ASP A 179 -25.31 -3.29 -21.15
N ALA A 180 -24.37 -3.54 -22.07
CA ALA A 180 -23.15 -4.29 -21.78
C ALA A 180 -22.32 -3.59 -20.70
N TRP A 181 -22.10 -2.28 -20.84
CA TRP A 181 -21.34 -1.48 -19.87
C TRP A 181 -21.90 -1.59 -18.45
N ARG A 182 -23.22 -1.57 -18.30
CA ARG A 182 -23.91 -1.72 -17.00
C ARG A 182 -23.60 -3.06 -16.32
N THR A 183 -23.41 -4.12 -17.10
CA THR A 183 -23.07 -5.44 -16.56
C THR A 183 -21.58 -5.60 -16.23
N TRP A 184 -20.73 -4.70 -16.71
CA TRP A 184 -19.29 -4.76 -16.46
C TRP A 184 -18.94 -4.31 -15.04
N THR A 185 -17.95 -4.98 -14.48
CA THR A 185 -17.26 -4.62 -13.25
C THR A 185 -16.54 -3.28 -13.39
N LEU A 186 -16.21 -2.66 -12.26
CA LEU A 186 -15.46 -1.40 -12.29
C LEU A 186 -14.04 -1.58 -12.87
N ARG A 187 -13.41 -2.73 -12.63
CA ARG A 187 -12.11 -3.12 -13.20
C ARG A 187 -12.13 -3.14 -14.73
N GLU A 188 -13.15 -3.76 -15.31
CA GLU A 188 -13.34 -3.81 -16.77
C GLU A 188 -13.53 -2.40 -17.34
N ARG A 189 -14.37 -1.59 -16.70
CA ARG A 189 -14.60 -0.18 -17.11
C ARG A 189 -13.32 0.65 -17.06
N ASN A 190 -12.56 0.57 -15.96
CA ASN A 190 -11.29 1.29 -15.80
C ASN A 190 -10.25 0.85 -16.82
N SER A 191 -10.17 -0.46 -17.12
CA SER A 191 -9.29 -1.00 -18.17
C SER A 191 -9.64 -0.46 -19.56
N VAL A 192 -10.93 -0.32 -19.87
CA VAL A 192 -11.37 0.29 -21.13
C VAL A 192 -11.07 1.78 -21.17
N ILE A 193 -11.35 2.52 -20.10
CA ILE A 193 -11.06 3.96 -20.00
C ILE A 193 -9.57 4.23 -20.21
N ALA A 194 -8.69 3.48 -19.55
CA ALA A 194 -7.24 3.62 -19.68
C ALA A 194 -6.72 3.38 -21.12
N ARG A 195 -7.48 2.64 -21.94
CA ARG A 195 -7.16 2.41 -23.35
C ARG A 195 -7.71 3.52 -24.24
N ILE A 196 -8.97 3.94 -24.05
CA ILE A 196 -9.60 5.00 -24.86
C ILE A 196 -9.05 6.38 -24.54
N SER A 197 -8.55 6.63 -23.33
CA SER A 197 -7.89 7.89 -22.96
C SER A 197 -6.61 8.18 -23.75
N ARG A 198 -6.07 7.17 -24.44
CA ARG A 198 -4.93 7.32 -25.36
C ARG A 198 -5.35 7.70 -26.78
N ALA A 199 -6.65 7.64 -27.09
CA ALA A 199 -7.16 8.01 -28.41
C ALA A 199 -7.25 9.55 -28.53
N PRO A 200 -6.82 10.13 -29.65
CA PRO A 200 -7.00 11.57 -29.92
C PRO A 200 -8.49 11.94 -29.82
N GLY A 201 -8.83 12.89 -28.95
CA GLY A 201 -10.20 13.40 -28.77
C GLY A 201 -11.00 12.80 -27.62
N PHE A 202 -10.46 11.84 -26.85
CA PHE A 202 -11.10 11.40 -25.60
C PHE A 202 -10.61 12.26 -24.42
N GLU A 203 -11.44 13.18 -23.94
CA GLU A 203 -11.06 14.15 -22.90
C GLU A 203 -11.41 13.73 -21.46
N GLY A 204 -11.84 12.48 -21.21
CA GLY A 204 -12.44 12.07 -19.93
C GLY A 204 -11.55 11.26 -18.96
N PHE A 205 -11.66 11.62 -17.66
CA PHE A 205 -11.58 10.72 -16.49
C PHE A 205 -10.29 9.93 -16.19
N SER A 206 -9.14 10.59 -16.09
CA SER A 206 -7.99 9.99 -15.41
C SER A 206 -7.26 11.05 -14.58
N ASP A 207 -7.09 10.81 -13.27
CA ASP A 207 -6.33 11.68 -12.36
C ASP A 207 -4.86 11.67 -12.76
N THR A 208 -4.36 10.56 -13.31
CA THR A 208 -3.06 10.50 -13.98
C THR A 208 -2.99 11.40 -15.22
N VAL A 209 -4.08 11.55 -15.98
CA VAL A 209 -4.16 12.51 -17.09
C VAL A 209 -4.34 13.95 -16.60
N VAL A 210 -5.06 14.21 -15.50
CA VAL A 210 -5.24 15.56 -14.95
C VAL A 210 -4.00 16.05 -14.20
N ALA A 211 -3.41 15.22 -13.33
CA ALA A 211 -2.12 15.47 -12.70
C ALA A 211 -1.02 15.54 -13.77
N GLY A 212 -1.01 14.60 -14.72
CA GLY A 212 -0.10 14.66 -15.87
C GLY A 212 -0.29 15.93 -16.71
N ARG A 213 -1.52 16.44 -16.88
CA ARG A 213 -1.76 17.75 -17.54
C ARG A 213 -1.22 18.90 -16.72
N ARG A 214 -1.35 18.86 -15.40
CA ARG A 214 -0.78 19.88 -14.51
C ARG A 214 0.75 19.87 -14.59
N ASP A 215 1.37 18.70 -14.52
CA ASP A 215 2.83 18.54 -14.63
C ASP A 215 3.31 18.99 -16.02
N VAL A 216 2.58 18.63 -17.08
CA VAL A 216 2.85 19.09 -18.45
C VAL A 216 2.69 20.61 -18.58
N GLN A 217 1.68 21.21 -17.95
CA GLN A 217 1.48 22.65 -17.97
C GLN A 217 2.55 23.39 -17.15
N GLU A 218 2.92 22.88 -15.99
CA GLU A 218 4.00 23.41 -15.16
C GLU A 218 5.34 23.34 -15.92
N LEU A 219 5.61 22.22 -16.61
CA LEU A 219 6.76 22.08 -17.49
C LEU A 219 6.71 23.06 -18.67
N GLN A 220 5.56 23.19 -19.35
CA GLN A 220 5.38 24.14 -20.45
C GLN A 220 5.67 25.58 -19.99
N ASN A 221 5.12 25.98 -18.84
CA ASN A 221 5.36 27.30 -18.26
C ASN A 221 6.85 27.51 -17.95
N ALA A 222 7.54 26.48 -17.41
CA ALA A 222 8.97 26.55 -17.12
C ALA A 222 9.81 26.65 -18.40
N VAL A 223 9.44 25.92 -19.46
CA VAL A 223 10.09 25.99 -20.78
C VAL A 223 9.93 27.37 -21.39
N ASP A 224 8.71 27.93 -21.38
CA ASP A 224 8.46 29.27 -21.90
C ASP A 224 9.21 30.33 -21.10
N ALA A 225 9.21 30.23 -19.77
CA ALA A 225 9.98 31.13 -18.90
C ALA A 225 11.49 31.02 -19.13
N ALA A 226 12.03 29.83 -19.43
CA ALA A 226 13.43 29.66 -19.81
C ALA A 226 13.75 30.35 -21.14
N ARG A 227 12.86 30.24 -22.14
CA ARG A 227 13.01 30.93 -23.44
C ARG A 227 12.99 32.44 -23.28
N ASP A 228 12.10 32.95 -22.44
CA ASP A 228 11.92 34.39 -22.21
C ASP A 228 12.95 34.99 -21.24
N SER A 229 13.75 34.16 -20.55
CA SER A 229 14.73 34.60 -19.55
C SER A 229 15.88 35.46 -20.11
N GLY A 230 16.12 35.38 -21.43
CA GLY A 230 17.29 35.99 -22.08
C GLY A 230 18.61 35.26 -21.83
N ALA A 231 18.60 34.12 -21.13
CA ALA A 231 19.79 33.32 -20.83
C ALA A 231 20.28 32.45 -22.00
N LEU A 232 19.43 32.24 -23.01
CA LEU A 232 19.71 31.36 -24.15
C LEU A 232 20.24 32.14 -25.36
N THR A 233 21.21 31.57 -26.08
CA THR A 233 21.69 32.14 -27.35
C THR A 233 20.65 31.98 -28.47
N PRO A 234 20.73 32.76 -29.56
CA PRO A 234 19.85 32.58 -30.73
C PRO A 234 19.89 31.15 -31.30
N GLU A 235 21.06 30.52 -31.30
CA GLU A 235 21.25 29.14 -31.77
C GLU A 235 20.56 28.14 -30.84
N GLN A 236 20.65 28.35 -29.52
CA GLN A 236 19.96 27.52 -28.53
C GLN A 236 18.44 27.65 -28.65
N LEU A 237 17.92 28.88 -28.81
CA LEU A 237 16.50 29.11 -29.04
C LEU A 237 16.02 28.41 -30.32
N SER A 238 16.76 28.56 -31.42
CA SER A 238 16.44 27.89 -32.69
C SER A 238 16.45 26.36 -32.59
N ALA A 239 17.31 25.79 -31.73
CA ALA A 239 17.36 24.34 -31.51
C ALA A 239 16.11 23.78 -30.80
N LEU A 240 15.36 24.62 -30.08
CA LEU A 240 14.09 24.25 -29.43
C LEU A 240 12.90 24.30 -30.39
N ASP A 241 12.99 25.06 -31.48
CA ASP A 241 11.86 25.29 -32.38
C ASP A 241 11.41 23.99 -33.08
N GLY A 242 10.09 23.76 -33.08
CA GLY A 242 9.47 22.58 -33.69
C GLY A 242 9.71 21.25 -32.96
N LYS A 243 10.37 21.26 -31.79
CA LYS A 243 10.58 20.08 -30.94
C LYS A 243 9.36 19.85 -30.03
N SER A 244 9.14 18.60 -29.64
CA SER A 244 8.16 18.27 -28.60
C SER A 244 8.57 18.88 -27.24
N LEU A 245 7.61 19.05 -26.33
CA LEU A 245 7.89 19.63 -25.00
C LEU A 245 8.97 18.85 -24.24
N GLN A 246 8.95 17.51 -24.33
CA GLN A 246 9.93 16.64 -23.68
C GLN A 246 11.33 16.81 -24.29
N GLU A 247 11.43 16.93 -25.62
CA GLU A 247 12.70 17.21 -26.29
C GLU A 247 13.23 18.60 -25.94
N GLN A 248 12.34 19.60 -25.84
CA GLN A 248 12.72 20.95 -25.40
C GLN A 248 13.28 20.91 -23.98
N ALA A 249 12.60 20.24 -23.04
CA ALA A 249 13.07 20.09 -21.65
C ALA A 249 14.43 19.37 -21.58
N TYR A 250 14.64 18.34 -22.40
CA TYR A 250 15.92 17.63 -22.50
C TYR A 250 17.05 18.55 -23.00
N LEU A 251 16.81 19.33 -24.06
CA LEU A 251 17.80 20.27 -24.61
C LEU A 251 18.10 21.40 -23.63
N LEU A 252 17.07 21.96 -22.98
CA LEU A 252 17.23 23.00 -21.96
C LEU A 252 18.09 22.53 -20.79
N GLY A 253 17.88 21.30 -20.30
CA GLY A 253 18.75 20.70 -19.30
C GLY A 253 20.23 20.70 -19.70
N ASN A 254 20.54 20.27 -20.93
CA ASN A 254 21.91 20.30 -21.47
C ASN A 254 22.47 21.73 -21.58
N PHE A 255 21.63 22.71 -21.92
CA PHE A 255 22.06 24.11 -22.01
C PHE A 255 22.40 24.69 -20.63
N PHE A 256 21.64 24.32 -19.59
CA PHE A 256 21.92 24.73 -18.21
C PHE A 256 23.25 24.17 -17.71
N ASP A 257 23.52 22.89 -17.98
CA ASP A 257 24.80 22.26 -17.65
C ASP A 257 25.98 22.88 -18.43
N GLY A 258 25.70 23.41 -19.62
CA GLY A 258 26.63 24.18 -20.46
C GLY A 258 26.81 25.66 -20.06
N GLY A 259 26.16 26.13 -18.99
CA GLY A 259 26.35 27.47 -18.43
C GLY A 259 25.23 28.48 -18.70
N ALA A 260 24.10 28.08 -19.27
CA ALA A 260 22.94 28.97 -19.38
C ALA A 260 22.30 29.18 -17.99
N ALA A 261 22.37 30.42 -17.48
CA ALA A 261 21.92 30.76 -16.13
C ALA A 261 20.45 31.21 -16.13
N VAL A 262 19.55 30.31 -15.76
CA VAL A 262 18.13 30.62 -15.50
C VAL A 262 17.85 30.64 -13.99
N PRO A 263 16.73 31.23 -13.54
CA PRO A 263 16.26 31.07 -12.15
C PRO A 263 16.24 29.61 -11.70
N ALA A 264 16.65 29.36 -10.46
CA ALA A 264 16.86 28.01 -9.92
C ALA A 264 15.58 27.15 -9.90
N ASP A 265 14.42 27.77 -9.71
CA ASP A 265 13.10 27.13 -9.75
C ASP A 265 12.75 26.64 -11.16
N ILE A 266 13.06 27.44 -12.20
CA ILE A 266 12.90 27.04 -13.60
C ILE A 266 13.83 25.87 -13.92
N GLN A 267 15.12 25.98 -13.55
CA GLN A 267 16.10 24.92 -13.76
C GLN A 267 15.66 23.61 -13.08
N ALA A 268 15.21 23.69 -11.83
CA ALA A 268 14.79 22.52 -11.06
C ALA A 268 13.53 21.86 -11.65
N THR A 269 12.56 22.65 -12.10
CA THR A 269 11.34 22.13 -12.76
C THR A 269 11.66 21.44 -14.08
N ILE A 270 12.57 21.98 -14.89
CA ILE A 270 13.00 21.34 -16.14
C ILE A 270 13.82 20.08 -15.84
N ASN A 271 14.76 20.13 -14.90
CA ASN A 271 15.61 18.98 -14.55
C ASN A 271 14.81 17.83 -13.90
N SER A 272 13.75 18.12 -13.16
CA SER A 272 12.90 17.09 -12.57
C SER A 272 12.14 16.29 -13.64
N ALA A 273 11.68 16.98 -14.70
CA ALA A 273 10.77 16.46 -15.70
C ALA A 273 11.45 15.92 -16.97
N ARG A 274 12.66 16.38 -17.29
CA ARG A 274 13.41 15.88 -18.46
C ARG A 274 13.88 14.44 -18.26
N ALA A 275 14.11 13.75 -19.39
CA ALA A 275 14.80 12.47 -19.37
C ALA A 275 16.26 12.62 -18.89
N SER A 276 16.79 11.53 -18.30
CA SER A 276 18.20 11.43 -17.90
C SER A 276 19.14 11.55 -19.10
N LEU A 277 20.22 12.30 -18.93
CA LEU A 277 21.38 12.31 -19.80
C LEU A 277 22.14 10.98 -19.67
N PRO A 278 22.93 10.57 -20.68
CA PRO A 278 23.74 9.36 -20.58
C PRO A 278 24.68 9.31 -19.36
N SER A 279 25.15 10.48 -18.90
CA SER A 279 25.98 10.60 -17.69
C SER A 279 25.21 10.36 -16.39
N GLU A 280 23.88 10.46 -16.40
CA GLU A 280 23.00 10.29 -15.25
C GLU A 280 22.39 8.88 -15.20
N VAL A 281 22.34 8.19 -16.35
CA VAL A 281 21.80 6.82 -16.45
C VAL A 281 22.75 5.81 -15.79
N LEU A 282 22.23 5.03 -14.85
CA LEU A 282 22.98 3.96 -14.18
C LEU A 282 22.98 2.68 -15.03
N THR A 283 24.16 2.13 -15.36
CA THR A 283 24.26 0.79 -15.95
C THR A 283 23.85 -0.30 -14.96
N SER A 284 23.72 -1.54 -15.42
CA SER A 284 23.40 -2.66 -14.52
C SER A 284 24.46 -2.88 -13.44
N GLU A 285 25.73 -2.73 -13.79
CA GLU A 285 26.87 -2.86 -12.88
C GLU A 285 26.90 -1.71 -11.86
N GLN A 286 26.66 -0.47 -12.32
CA GLN A 286 26.59 0.69 -11.42
C GLN A 286 25.42 0.61 -10.45
N ARG A 287 24.27 0.07 -10.88
CA ARG A 287 23.12 -0.16 -10.00
C ARG A 287 23.41 -1.18 -8.91
N ALA A 288 24.09 -2.28 -9.26
CA ALA A 288 24.51 -3.28 -8.29
C ALA A 288 25.51 -2.68 -7.27
N LEU A 289 26.55 -2.00 -7.76
CA LEU A 289 27.53 -1.32 -6.91
C LEU A 289 26.88 -0.29 -5.98
N LEU A 290 25.93 0.51 -6.48
CA LEU A 290 25.21 1.47 -5.67
C LEU A 290 24.40 0.79 -4.57
N GLY A 291 23.75 -0.34 -4.87
CA GLY A 291 23.07 -1.18 -3.88
C GLY A 291 23.98 -1.53 -2.70
N ASP A 292 25.16 -2.10 -3.00
CA ASP A 292 26.17 -2.46 -1.99
C ASP A 292 26.62 -1.25 -1.16
N MET A 293 26.82 -0.10 -1.80
CA MET A 293 27.20 1.15 -1.13
C MET A 293 26.09 1.65 -0.19
N LEU A 294 24.82 1.57 -0.62
CA LEU A 294 23.65 1.98 0.16
C LEU A 294 23.40 1.08 1.37
N GLU A 295 23.62 -0.25 1.26
CA GLU A 295 23.53 -1.19 2.40
C GLU A 295 24.35 -0.70 3.60
N THR A 296 25.55 -0.18 3.34
CA THR A 296 26.46 0.28 4.40
C THR A 296 26.22 1.73 4.81
N SER A 297 25.93 2.62 3.86
CA SER A 297 25.76 4.04 4.17
C SER A 297 24.45 4.31 4.92
N VAL A 298 23.36 3.64 4.57
CA VAL A 298 22.04 4.00 5.12
C VAL A 298 21.91 3.66 6.60
N LEU A 299 22.49 2.53 7.06
CA LEU A 299 22.47 2.17 8.48
C LEU A 299 23.26 3.15 9.35
N ARG A 300 24.20 3.91 8.78
CA ARG A 300 24.86 5.02 9.46
C ARG A 300 24.02 6.29 9.42
N GLU A 301 23.39 6.58 8.29
CA GLU A 301 22.56 7.77 8.10
C GLU A 301 21.30 7.77 8.97
N VAL A 302 20.63 6.62 9.14
CA VAL A 302 19.36 6.56 9.89
C VAL A 302 19.55 6.72 11.41
N LYS A 303 20.73 6.38 11.94
CA LYS A 303 21.03 6.43 13.38
C LYS A 303 20.90 7.84 13.96
N GLY A 304 20.67 7.90 15.27
CA GLY A 304 20.51 9.14 16.01
C GLY A 304 19.09 9.71 15.98
N THR A 305 18.14 8.91 15.49
CA THR A 305 16.70 9.18 15.51
C THR A 305 16.02 7.97 16.15
N ALA A 306 14.90 8.13 16.87
CA ALA A 306 14.26 6.99 17.51
C ALA A 306 13.75 5.98 16.48
N ALA A 307 13.23 6.47 15.34
CA ALA A 307 12.80 5.61 14.24
C ALA A 307 13.96 4.91 13.53
N GLY A 308 15.05 5.62 13.25
CA GLY A 308 16.21 5.02 12.59
C GLY A 308 17.03 4.11 13.49
N ASP A 309 17.13 4.38 14.78
CA ASP A 309 17.78 3.48 15.75
C ASP A 309 17.03 2.15 15.86
N ARG A 310 15.69 2.18 15.77
CA ARG A 310 14.86 0.97 15.70
C ARG A 310 15.15 0.14 14.44
N VAL A 311 15.27 0.79 13.29
CA VAL A 311 15.66 0.12 12.03
C VAL A 311 17.09 -0.46 12.14
N ALA A 312 18.03 0.31 12.67
CA ALA A 312 19.40 -0.14 12.85
C ALA A 312 19.51 -1.33 13.81
N GLU A 313 18.71 -1.35 14.89
CA GLU A 313 18.66 -2.48 15.82
C GLU A 313 18.10 -3.75 15.17
N PHE A 314 17.05 -3.62 14.36
CA PHE A 314 16.49 -4.74 13.61
C PHE A 314 17.55 -5.41 12.73
N TYR A 315 18.28 -4.62 11.93
CA TYR A 315 19.35 -5.15 11.07
C TYR A 315 20.61 -5.61 11.82
N ALA A 316 20.82 -5.14 13.05
CA ALA A 316 21.92 -5.64 13.87
C ALA A 316 21.62 -7.02 14.48
N LYS A 317 20.34 -7.39 14.65
CA LYS A 317 19.94 -8.55 15.47
C LYS A 317 19.09 -9.61 14.76
N LYS A 318 18.34 -9.22 13.73
CA LYS A 318 17.21 -10.02 13.20
C LYS A 318 17.31 -10.32 11.72
N ALA A 319 17.81 -9.38 10.91
CA ALA A 319 17.90 -9.54 9.47
C ALA A 319 19.17 -8.88 8.92
N ARG A 320 19.54 -9.21 7.68
CA ARG A 320 20.51 -8.44 6.91
C ARG A 320 19.76 -7.41 6.06
N LEU A 321 20.28 -6.18 6.02
CA LEU A 321 19.82 -5.19 5.05
C LEU A 321 20.39 -5.56 3.68
N ASN A 322 19.52 -5.82 2.71
CA ASN A 322 19.89 -5.97 1.31
C ASN A 322 19.22 -4.84 0.50
N VAL A 323 20.00 -4.09 -0.28
CA VAL A 323 19.49 -2.98 -1.09
C VAL A 323 19.88 -3.19 -2.55
N THR A 324 18.91 -3.06 -3.44
CA THR A 324 19.16 -3.08 -4.89
C THR A 324 18.60 -1.83 -5.53
N VAL A 325 19.19 -1.40 -6.65
CA VAL A 325 18.67 -0.29 -7.46
C VAL A 325 18.15 -0.86 -8.77
N ALA A 326 16.86 -0.76 -9.03
CA ALA A 326 16.23 -1.30 -10.23
C ALA A 326 14.93 -0.55 -10.56
N PRO A 327 14.40 -0.63 -11.79
CA PRO A 327 13.12 0.00 -12.11
C PRO A 327 12.01 -0.64 -11.27
N CYS A 328 11.21 0.18 -10.59
CA CYS A 328 10.10 -0.29 -9.76
C CYS A 328 8.72 -0.19 -10.45
N GLY A 329 8.65 0.40 -11.66
CA GLY A 329 7.38 0.51 -12.39
C GLY A 329 6.39 1.50 -11.75
N GLY A 330 6.89 2.64 -11.24
CA GLY A 330 6.06 3.72 -10.70
C GLY A 330 6.02 3.81 -9.17
N CYS A 331 6.90 3.10 -8.48
CA CYS A 331 7.12 3.25 -7.03
C CYS A 331 8.46 3.93 -6.75
N ASP A 332 8.63 4.52 -5.55
CA ASP A 332 9.92 5.09 -5.12
C ASP A 332 10.90 4.01 -4.59
N ALA A 333 10.34 3.04 -3.87
CA ALA A 333 10.99 1.82 -3.41
C ALA A 333 9.92 0.79 -3.02
N ARG A 334 10.32 -0.49 -3.00
CA ARG A 334 9.49 -1.60 -2.49
C ARG A 334 10.33 -2.60 -1.71
N TYR A 335 9.77 -3.18 -0.65
CA TYR A 335 10.29 -4.40 -0.04
C TYR A 335 9.83 -5.64 -0.83
N ASP A 336 10.77 -6.48 -1.23
CA ASP A 336 10.53 -7.76 -1.87
C ASP A 336 10.66 -8.87 -0.82
N ALA A 337 9.52 -9.42 -0.37
CA ALA A 337 9.49 -10.42 0.70
C ALA A 337 10.15 -11.75 0.31
N ALA A 338 10.09 -12.13 -0.97
CA ALA A 338 10.66 -13.39 -1.45
C ALA A 338 12.19 -13.37 -1.39
N THR A 339 12.80 -12.22 -1.67
CA THR A 339 14.25 -12.04 -1.67
C THR A 339 14.79 -11.35 -0.41
N GLY A 340 13.92 -10.85 0.46
CA GLY A 340 14.30 -10.06 1.63
C GLY A 340 15.06 -8.77 1.27
N THR A 341 14.75 -8.17 0.12
CA THR A 341 15.51 -7.06 -0.47
C THR A 341 14.66 -5.80 -0.57
N ILE A 342 15.25 -4.65 -0.23
CA ILE A 342 14.67 -3.34 -0.53
C ILE A 342 15.11 -2.93 -1.93
N VAL A 343 14.16 -2.82 -2.86
CA VAL A 343 14.39 -2.37 -4.24
C VAL A 343 14.12 -0.88 -4.30
N MET A 344 15.18 -0.10 -4.49
CA MET A 344 15.13 1.33 -4.73
C MET A 344 14.91 1.60 -6.21
N ASP A 345 13.98 2.50 -6.53
CA ASP A 345 13.68 2.78 -7.92
C ASP A 345 14.82 3.55 -8.59
N SER A 346 15.29 3.03 -9.73
CA SER A 346 16.40 3.65 -10.46
C SER A 346 16.03 5.03 -11.02
N GLU A 347 14.78 5.28 -11.39
CA GLU A 347 14.38 6.61 -11.88
C GLU A 347 14.38 7.65 -10.76
N THR A 348 13.98 7.27 -9.54
CA THR A 348 14.10 8.13 -8.34
C THR A 348 15.55 8.54 -8.08
N VAL A 349 16.51 7.62 -8.22
CA VAL A 349 17.95 7.91 -8.09
C VAL A 349 18.43 8.83 -9.22
N GLN A 350 18.04 8.55 -10.46
CA GLN A 350 18.46 9.35 -11.61
C GLN A 350 17.86 10.76 -11.59
N GLN A 351 16.62 10.92 -11.13
CA GLN A 351 16.02 12.23 -10.88
C GLN A 351 16.81 13.03 -9.85
N PHE A 352 17.28 12.39 -8.78
CA PHE A 352 18.16 13.04 -7.82
C PHE A 352 19.46 13.51 -8.47
N LEU A 353 20.09 12.68 -9.31
CA LEU A 353 21.29 13.06 -10.05
C LEU A 353 21.04 14.30 -10.93
N ARG A 354 19.93 14.35 -11.66
CA ARG A 354 19.51 15.51 -12.47
C ARG A 354 19.36 16.79 -11.64
N LEU A 355 18.67 16.69 -10.51
CA LEU A 355 18.40 17.83 -9.65
C LEU A 355 19.66 18.36 -8.95
N ARG A 356 20.67 17.51 -8.77
CA ARG A 356 21.95 17.89 -8.14
C ARG A 356 23.08 18.15 -9.12
N GLY A 357 22.87 17.93 -10.41
CA GLY A 357 23.91 18.04 -11.44
C GLY A 357 25.04 17.02 -11.26
N TYR A 358 24.71 15.82 -10.77
CA TYR A 358 25.67 14.74 -10.57
C TYR A 358 25.66 13.78 -11.75
N SER A 359 26.79 13.13 -12.00
CA SER A 359 26.86 11.97 -12.89
C SER A 359 26.84 10.67 -12.07
N ALA A 360 26.46 9.57 -12.72
CA ALA A 360 26.57 8.23 -12.16
C ALA A 360 28.02 7.93 -11.71
N GLU A 361 29.02 8.35 -12.50
CA GLU A 361 30.43 8.16 -12.16
C GLU A 361 30.84 8.98 -10.94
N SER A 362 30.45 10.25 -10.86
CA SER A 362 30.79 11.12 -9.73
C SER A 362 30.13 10.61 -8.44
N LEU A 363 28.89 10.14 -8.51
CA LEU A 363 28.18 9.58 -7.35
C LEU A 363 28.96 8.43 -6.71
N MET A 364 29.54 7.52 -7.52
CA MET A 364 30.28 6.37 -6.99
C MET A 364 31.68 6.74 -6.50
N ARG A 365 32.29 7.80 -7.06
CA ARG A 365 33.64 8.24 -6.70
C ARG A 365 33.67 9.14 -5.49
N GLU A 366 32.67 10.01 -5.34
CA GLU A 366 32.65 11.09 -4.35
C GLU A 366 31.82 10.71 -3.12
N PRO A 367 32.44 10.44 -1.95
CA PRO A 367 31.70 10.00 -0.76
C PRO A 367 30.66 11.01 -0.27
N ALA A 368 30.87 12.30 -0.52
CA ALA A 368 29.92 13.35 -0.17
C ALA A 368 28.62 13.25 -0.99
N GLN A 369 28.71 12.95 -2.30
CA GLN A 369 27.53 12.78 -3.16
C GLN A 369 26.75 11.53 -2.76
N LEU A 370 27.44 10.42 -2.47
CA LEU A 370 26.80 9.21 -1.93
C LEU A 370 26.09 9.50 -0.60
N ALA A 371 26.72 10.23 0.32
CA ALA A 371 26.13 10.57 1.60
C ALA A 371 24.87 11.44 1.44
N GLU A 372 24.88 12.36 0.48
CA GLU A 372 23.72 13.19 0.18
C GLU A 372 22.57 12.40 -0.45
N LEU A 373 22.86 11.51 -1.41
CA LEU A 373 21.87 10.57 -1.94
C LEU A 373 21.33 9.65 -0.85
N THR A 374 22.18 9.11 0.00
CA THR A 374 21.78 8.25 1.13
C THR A 374 20.80 9.00 2.03
N ARG A 375 21.09 10.27 2.34
CA ARG A 375 20.21 11.14 3.12
C ARG A 375 18.86 11.35 2.43
N TYR A 376 18.87 11.64 1.14
CA TYR A 376 17.69 11.79 0.31
C TYR A 376 16.80 10.53 0.34
N LEU A 377 17.39 9.35 0.15
CA LEU A 377 16.65 8.07 0.09
C LEU A 377 16.27 7.51 1.47
N SER A 378 16.90 7.98 2.55
CA SER A 378 16.76 7.38 3.87
C SER A 378 15.31 7.27 4.39
N PRO A 379 14.38 8.23 4.15
CA PRO A 379 12.99 8.07 4.61
C PRO A 379 12.29 6.86 4.01
N VAL A 380 12.42 6.65 2.69
CA VAL A 380 11.76 5.51 2.05
C VAL A 380 12.41 4.19 2.45
N ILE A 381 13.73 4.16 2.67
CA ILE A 381 14.40 2.96 3.19
C ILE A 381 13.89 2.62 4.59
N VAL A 382 13.65 3.62 5.45
CA VAL A 382 13.01 3.41 6.76
C VAL A 382 11.60 2.83 6.62
N ARG A 383 10.80 3.30 5.66
CA ARG A 383 9.48 2.72 5.36
C ARG A 383 9.60 1.26 4.93
N GLU A 384 10.43 0.95 3.94
CA GLU A 384 10.59 -0.42 3.42
C GLU A 384 11.20 -1.37 4.47
N SER A 385 12.05 -0.84 5.36
CA SER A 385 12.54 -1.60 6.52
C SER A 385 11.40 -2.01 7.45
N SER A 386 10.39 -1.16 7.62
CA SER A 386 9.18 -1.50 8.39
C SER A 386 8.43 -2.68 7.77
N HIS A 387 8.32 -2.74 6.43
CA HIS A 387 7.71 -3.89 5.76
C HIS A 387 8.50 -5.18 5.98
N GLN A 388 9.83 -5.11 5.97
CA GLN A 388 10.66 -6.25 6.33
C GLN A 388 10.49 -6.67 7.80
N MET A 389 10.36 -5.70 8.71
CA MET A 389 10.09 -5.97 10.13
C MET A 389 8.73 -6.64 10.34
N GLN A 390 7.70 -6.21 9.62
CA GLN A 390 6.36 -6.83 9.62
C GLN A 390 6.43 -8.27 9.10
N ALA A 391 7.10 -8.49 7.96
CA ALA A 391 7.27 -9.83 7.38
C ALA A 391 8.03 -10.77 8.34
N HIS A 392 9.10 -10.29 8.96
CA HIS A 392 9.84 -11.04 9.96
C HIS A 392 8.98 -11.35 11.19
N TRP A 393 8.19 -10.39 11.70
CA TRP A 393 7.25 -10.62 12.79
C TRP A 393 6.22 -11.70 12.45
N ALA A 394 5.56 -11.60 11.29
CA ALA A 394 4.55 -12.56 10.86
C ALA A 394 5.15 -13.96 10.70
N SER A 395 6.32 -14.07 10.06
CA SER A 395 7.07 -15.33 9.92
C SER A 395 7.39 -15.98 11.27
N GLN A 396 7.81 -15.20 12.27
CA GLN A 396 8.09 -15.72 13.62
C GLN A 396 6.84 -16.23 14.35
N GLN A 397 5.66 -15.74 13.97
CA GLN A 397 4.38 -16.17 14.54
C GLN A 397 3.71 -17.26 13.70
N GLY A 398 4.25 -17.60 12.52
CA GLY A 398 3.60 -18.51 11.57
C GLY A 398 2.40 -17.91 10.86
N LEU A 399 2.27 -16.58 10.84
CA LEU A 399 1.07 -15.87 10.37
C LEU A 399 1.14 -15.51 8.89
N TYR A 400 -0.02 -15.57 8.22
CA TYR A 400 -0.23 -14.98 6.90
C TYR A 400 -0.31 -13.44 6.95
N LEU A 401 0.59 -12.75 6.25
CA LEU A 401 0.65 -11.28 6.22
C LEU A 401 0.13 -10.70 4.89
N PRO A 402 -1.16 -10.38 4.77
CA PRO A 402 -1.65 -9.70 3.57
C PRO A 402 -1.12 -8.26 3.49
N ASN A 403 -0.90 -7.75 2.27
CA ASN A 403 -0.66 -6.32 2.06
C ASN A 403 -1.94 -5.53 2.38
N THR A 404 -1.85 -4.63 3.35
CA THR A 404 -3.00 -3.98 3.97
C THR A 404 -2.74 -2.52 4.31
N GLN A 405 -3.80 -1.73 4.37
CA GLN A 405 -3.73 -0.33 4.82
C GLN A 405 -3.07 -0.20 6.19
N GLU A 406 -3.35 -1.11 7.13
CA GLU A 406 -2.74 -1.10 8.46
C GLU A 406 -1.21 -1.24 8.40
N ALA A 407 -0.70 -2.17 7.58
CA ALA A 407 0.74 -2.36 7.38
C ALA A 407 1.40 -1.11 6.76
N GLU A 408 0.75 -0.51 5.76
CA GLU A 408 1.20 0.71 5.11
C GLU A 408 1.19 1.94 6.04
N ILE A 409 0.20 2.04 6.93
CA ILE A 409 0.11 3.11 7.93
C ILE A 409 1.20 2.97 8.98
N GLU A 410 1.51 1.74 9.43
CA GLU A 410 2.63 1.48 10.33
C GLU A 410 3.94 1.93 9.68
N ALA A 411 4.22 1.47 8.46
CA ALA A 411 5.43 1.80 7.73
C ALA A 411 5.55 3.33 7.49
N SER A 412 4.46 3.97 7.09
CA SER A 412 4.38 5.42 6.91
C SER A 412 4.52 6.18 8.23
N THR A 413 4.07 5.62 9.36
CA THR A 413 4.25 6.22 10.68
C THR A 413 5.73 6.23 11.07
N LEU A 414 6.45 5.13 10.80
CA LEU A 414 7.88 5.04 11.05
C LEU A 414 8.67 6.03 10.17
N GLU A 415 8.35 6.09 8.87
CA GLU A 415 8.91 7.08 7.94
C GLU A 415 8.64 8.52 8.38
N ALA A 416 7.39 8.85 8.71
CA ALA A 416 6.99 10.20 9.12
C ALA A 416 7.73 10.62 10.40
N THR A 417 7.86 9.69 11.35
CA THR A 417 8.59 9.92 12.61
C THR A 417 10.06 10.20 12.31
N TYR A 418 10.71 9.35 11.52
CA TYR A 418 12.11 9.52 11.11
C TYR A 418 12.33 10.87 10.43
N THR A 419 11.49 11.20 9.45
CA THR A 419 11.60 12.44 8.68
C THR A 419 11.44 13.66 9.57
N LEU A 420 10.50 13.66 10.52
CA LEU A 420 10.36 14.77 11.48
C LEU A 420 11.56 14.90 12.42
N GLU A 421 12.10 13.79 12.91
CA GLU A 421 13.29 13.80 13.77
C GLU A 421 14.50 14.37 13.02
N LYS A 422 14.71 13.95 11.76
CA LYS A 422 15.76 14.50 10.90
C LYS A 422 15.55 15.97 10.55
N LEU A 423 14.34 16.39 10.17
CA LEU A 423 14.03 17.80 9.91
C LEU A 423 14.29 18.69 11.14
N GLY A 424 14.11 18.16 12.35
CA GLY A 424 14.37 18.86 13.60
C GLY A 424 15.82 18.84 14.07
N GLY A 425 16.57 17.76 13.79
CA GLY A 425 17.90 17.50 14.36
C GLY A 425 19.08 17.51 13.38
N ASP A 426 18.83 17.50 12.07
CA ASP A 426 19.84 17.40 11.02
C ASP A 426 19.69 18.56 10.02
N ALA A 427 20.57 19.56 10.14
CA ALA A 427 20.52 20.75 9.30
C ALA A 427 20.75 20.43 7.81
N ALA A 428 21.62 19.46 7.50
CA ALA A 428 21.88 19.06 6.12
C ALA A 428 20.65 18.36 5.51
N PHE A 429 19.97 17.51 6.29
CA PHE A 429 18.71 16.90 5.88
C PHE A 429 17.64 17.96 5.60
N LYS A 430 17.49 18.91 6.53
CA LYS A 430 16.50 19.97 6.41
C LYS A 430 16.74 20.83 5.18
N THR A 431 17.98 21.27 4.93
CA THR A 431 18.34 22.04 3.73
C THR A 431 18.02 21.23 2.49
N LEU A 432 18.50 19.98 2.39
CA LEU A 432 18.27 19.12 1.24
C LEU A 432 16.79 18.97 0.87
N PHE A 433 15.93 18.64 1.83
CA PHE A 433 14.50 18.46 1.56
C PHE A 433 13.75 19.78 1.34
N THR A 434 14.25 20.89 1.88
CA THR A 434 13.66 22.22 1.62
C THR A 434 13.99 22.68 0.21
N ASP A 435 15.24 22.51 -0.23
CA ASP A 435 15.71 22.91 -1.56
C ASP A 435 15.03 22.08 -2.66
N LEU A 436 14.75 20.81 -2.39
CA LEU A 436 14.08 19.90 -3.33
C LEU A 436 12.54 19.95 -3.23
N ARG A 437 11.97 20.79 -2.36
CA ARG A 437 10.53 20.95 -2.24
C ARG A 437 9.96 21.57 -3.52
N GLY A 438 8.90 20.98 -4.06
CA GLY A 438 8.26 21.44 -5.30
C GLY A 438 8.98 21.04 -6.60
N SER A 439 10.27 20.73 -6.55
CA SER A 439 11.03 20.23 -7.71
C SER A 439 11.18 18.71 -7.72
N SER A 440 11.09 18.04 -6.57
CA SER A 440 11.04 16.59 -6.47
C SER A 440 9.71 16.11 -5.90
N ALA A 441 8.94 15.37 -6.71
CA ALA A 441 7.70 14.72 -6.25
C ALA A 441 7.97 13.76 -5.08
N TYR A 442 9.12 13.07 -5.10
CA TYR A 442 9.59 12.25 -3.99
C TYR A 442 9.77 13.09 -2.72
N ALA A 443 10.56 14.15 -2.77
CA ALA A 443 10.86 14.97 -1.59
C ALA A 443 9.59 15.61 -1.03
N GLN A 444 8.74 16.14 -1.91
CA GLN A 444 7.44 16.71 -1.57
C GLN A 444 6.58 15.69 -0.82
N LYS A 445 6.45 14.46 -1.34
CA LYS A 445 5.66 13.39 -0.71
C LYS A 445 6.15 13.07 0.71
N ARG A 446 7.47 12.98 0.95
CA ARG A 446 8.02 12.73 2.31
C ARG A 446 7.74 13.89 3.27
N LEU A 447 7.83 15.13 2.78
CA LEU A 447 7.47 16.32 3.53
C LEU A 447 5.97 16.37 3.85
N ASP A 448 5.11 15.98 2.92
CA ASP A 448 3.65 15.95 3.12
C ASP A 448 3.24 14.88 4.12
N ILE A 449 3.83 13.67 4.03
CA ILE A 449 3.59 12.58 4.98
C ILE A 449 4.00 13.01 6.40
N SER A 450 5.22 13.56 6.55
CA SER A 450 5.72 14.00 7.86
C SER A 450 4.93 15.19 8.43
N THR A 451 4.56 16.16 7.60
CA THR A 451 3.70 17.31 7.99
C THR A 451 2.33 16.82 8.42
N THR A 452 1.71 15.93 7.65
CA THR A 452 0.41 15.33 7.98
C THR A 452 0.47 14.63 9.34
N PHE A 453 1.53 13.84 9.60
CA PHE A 453 1.71 13.17 10.89
C PHE A 453 1.90 14.16 12.05
N SER A 454 2.63 15.25 11.81
CA SER A 454 2.86 16.33 12.76
C SER A 454 1.58 17.08 13.12
N GLU A 455 0.75 17.42 12.14
CA GLU A 455 -0.45 18.25 12.38
C GLU A 455 -1.64 17.44 12.91
N ASN A 456 -1.84 16.24 12.38
CA ASN A 456 -3.05 15.46 12.64
C ASN A 456 -2.91 14.50 13.82
N GLY A 457 -1.68 14.16 14.19
CA GLY A 457 -1.40 13.06 15.10
C GLY A 457 -1.83 11.70 14.53
N SER A 458 -1.35 10.62 15.11
CA SER A 458 -1.52 9.25 14.58
C SER A 458 -2.95 8.83 14.17
N ARG A 459 -4.01 9.19 14.93
CA ARG A 459 -5.37 8.73 14.60
C ARG A 459 -5.90 9.36 13.31
N LYS A 460 -5.76 10.68 13.17
CA LYS A 460 -6.18 11.38 11.96
C LYS A 460 -5.20 11.12 10.82
N PHE A 461 -3.89 10.99 11.11
CA PHE A 461 -2.88 10.56 10.14
C PHE A 461 -3.26 9.23 9.47
N ALA A 462 -3.60 8.20 10.24
CA ALA A 462 -4.04 6.92 9.69
C ALA A 462 -5.26 7.09 8.76
N SER A 463 -6.20 7.97 9.08
CA SER A 463 -7.34 8.27 8.20
C SER A 463 -6.89 8.95 6.90
N VAL A 464 -5.98 9.92 6.97
CA VAL A 464 -5.46 10.63 5.79
C VAL A 464 -4.63 9.69 4.91
N MET A 465 -3.78 8.84 5.50
CA MET A 465 -2.98 7.88 4.73
C MET A 465 -3.84 6.89 3.97
N ARG A 466 -4.87 6.32 4.62
CA ARG A 466 -5.88 5.47 3.95
C ARG A 466 -6.55 6.18 2.78
N GLN A 467 -6.82 7.47 2.94
CA GLN A 467 -7.56 8.26 1.95
C GLN A 467 -6.71 8.69 0.78
N MET A 468 -5.50 9.18 1.04
CA MET A 468 -4.68 9.86 0.04
C MET A 468 -3.69 8.92 -0.65
N TYR A 469 -3.11 7.98 0.09
CA TYR A 469 -1.98 7.19 -0.41
C TYR A 469 -2.32 5.71 -0.59
N TYR A 470 -3.26 5.19 0.21
CA TYR A 470 -3.56 3.76 0.29
C TYR A 470 -5.03 3.43 0.05
N ALA A 471 -5.71 4.29 -0.71
CA ALA A 471 -7.12 4.10 -1.05
C ALA A 471 -7.33 2.82 -1.87
N SER A 472 -6.32 2.49 -2.68
CA SER A 472 -6.21 1.29 -3.48
C SER A 472 -5.59 0.08 -2.76
N THR A 473 -5.39 0.16 -1.44
CA THR A 473 -4.98 -0.98 -0.61
C THR A 473 -6.17 -1.46 0.20
N PRO A 474 -6.45 -2.77 0.30
CA PRO A 474 -7.53 -3.26 1.17
C PRO A 474 -7.18 -3.03 2.66
N SER A 475 -8.19 -2.83 3.50
CA SER A 475 -7.99 -2.93 4.95
C SER A 475 -7.65 -4.38 5.34
N LEU A 476 -6.97 -4.59 6.47
CA LEU A 476 -6.67 -5.93 7.03
C LEU A 476 -7.88 -6.84 7.02
N VAL A 477 -8.98 -6.26 7.46
CA VAL A 477 -10.24 -6.94 7.54
C VAL A 477 -10.76 -7.31 6.16
N ALA A 478 -10.75 -6.39 5.19
CA ALA A 478 -11.21 -6.67 3.83
C ALA A 478 -10.34 -7.74 3.14
N ALA A 479 -9.01 -7.67 3.32
CA ALA A 479 -8.07 -8.66 2.80
C ALA A 479 -8.30 -10.04 3.44
N SER A 480 -8.43 -10.10 4.76
CA SER A 480 -8.77 -11.33 5.50
C SER A 480 -10.09 -11.92 5.02
N SER A 481 -11.13 -11.09 4.89
CA SER A 481 -12.48 -11.46 4.46
C SER A 481 -12.49 -12.09 3.06
N GLN A 482 -11.70 -11.53 2.14
CA GLN A 482 -11.53 -12.06 0.80
C GLN A 482 -10.85 -13.44 0.83
N VAL A 483 -9.72 -13.56 1.54
CA VAL A 483 -8.98 -14.83 1.62
C VAL A 483 -9.82 -15.90 2.31
N LEU A 484 -10.43 -15.59 3.46
CA LEU A 484 -11.31 -16.51 4.19
C LEU A 484 -12.47 -17.01 3.33
N SER A 485 -13.11 -16.15 2.53
CA SER A 485 -14.19 -16.58 1.64
C SER A 485 -13.71 -17.61 0.62
N ALA A 486 -12.58 -17.34 -0.04
CA ALA A 486 -12.00 -18.25 -1.03
C ALA A 486 -11.54 -19.58 -0.39
N VAL A 487 -10.83 -19.51 0.74
CA VAL A 487 -10.32 -20.66 1.48
C VAL A 487 -11.47 -21.54 1.97
N ASN A 488 -12.51 -20.96 2.56
CA ASN A 488 -13.67 -21.72 3.03
C ASN A 488 -14.40 -22.41 1.87
N THR A 489 -14.65 -21.68 0.78
CA THR A 489 -15.29 -22.24 -0.42
C THR A 489 -14.52 -23.46 -0.94
N GLU A 490 -13.20 -23.36 -0.99
CA GLU A 490 -12.35 -24.46 -1.45
C GLU A 490 -12.32 -25.63 -0.47
N LEU A 491 -12.23 -25.37 0.84
CA LEU A 491 -12.28 -26.42 1.87
C LEU A 491 -13.63 -27.16 1.84
N THR A 492 -14.75 -26.45 1.71
CA THR A 492 -16.08 -27.06 1.53
C THR A 492 -16.13 -27.93 0.28
N ARG A 493 -15.59 -27.45 -0.85
CA ARG A 493 -15.50 -28.24 -2.09
C ARG A 493 -14.71 -29.53 -1.89
N ARG A 494 -13.55 -29.47 -1.22
CA ARG A 494 -12.72 -30.65 -0.91
C ARG A 494 -13.41 -31.63 0.04
N GLY A 495 -14.27 -31.15 0.92
CA GLY A 495 -15.14 -31.98 1.76
C GLY A 495 -16.05 -32.91 0.96
N GLY A 496 -16.43 -32.50 -0.27
CA GLY A 496 -17.25 -33.30 -1.18
C GLY A 496 -16.48 -34.29 -2.09
N LEU A 497 -15.15 -34.28 -2.07
CA LEU A 497 -14.31 -35.15 -2.93
C LEU A 497 -14.11 -36.56 -2.33
N SER A 498 -13.65 -37.50 -3.15
CA SER A 498 -13.13 -38.79 -2.68
C SER A 498 -11.81 -38.63 -1.90
N ALA A 499 -11.38 -39.68 -1.20
CA ALA A 499 -10.12 -39.65 -0.46
C ALA A 499 -8.92 -39.59 -1.42
N GLU A 500 -9.00 -40.28 -2.54
CA GLU A 500 -7.99 -40.35 -3.59
C GLU A 500 -7.81 -38.98 -4.26
N GLU A 501 -8.91 -38.31 -4.65
CA GLU A 501 -8.85 -36.96 -5.24
C GLU A 501 -8.26 -35.93 -4.27
N ARG A 502 -8.59 -36.01 -2.97
CA ARG A 502 -7.98 -35.14 -1.96
C ARG A 502 -6.48 -35.39 -1.83
N ALA A 503 -6.07 -36.65 -1.79
CA ALA A 503 -4.65 -37.02 -1.69
C ALA A 503 -3.86 -36.55 -2.92
N GLU A 504 -4.44 -36.62 -4.12
CA GLU A 504 -3.84 -36.10 -5.35
C GLU A 504 -3.66 -34.58 -5.30
N LEU A 505 -4.69 -33.83 -4.89
CA LEU A 505 -4.61 -32.38 -4.71
C LEU A 505 -3.53 -32.00 -3.68
N ASP A 506 -3.47 -32.71 -2.55
CA ASP A 506 -2.50 -32.43 -1.50
C ASP A 506 -1.06 -32.83 -1.90
N ALA A 507 -0.89 -33.82 -2.78
CA ALA A 507 0.42 -34.22 -3.29
C ALA A 507 1.01 -33.20 -4.28
N LEU A 508 0.15 -32.50 -5.03
CA LEU A 508 0.55 -31.50 -6.03
C LEU A 508 0.47 -30.05 -5.52
N GLY A 509 -0.24 -29.84 -4.41
CA GLY A 509 -0.49 -28.50 -3.89
C GLY A 509 0.75 -27.82 -3.30
N LEU A 510 0.70 -26.49 -3.30
CA LEU A 510 1.70 -25.61 -2.70
C LEU A 510 1.69 -25.76 -1.18
N PRO A 511 2.88 -25.87 -0.54
CA PRO A 511 3.01 -25.91 0.91
C PRO A 511 2.70 -24.55 1.54
N LEU A 512 2.47 -24.55 2.86
CA LEU A 512 2.18 -23.33 3.63
C LEU A 512 3.23 -22.23 3.42
N ALA A 513 4.51 -22.57 3.41
CA ALA A 513 5.60 -21.59 3.27
C ALA A 513 5.52 -20.78 1.97
N ASP A 514 5.00 -21.37 0.89
CA ASP A 514 4.81 -20.69 -0.39
C ASP A 514 3.51 -19.88 -0.39
N ALA A 515 2.43 -20.46 0.15
CA ALA A 515 1.15 -19.77 0.30
C ALA A 515 1.25 -18.51 1.18
N LEU A 516 2.11 -18.52 2.20
CA LEU A 516 2.33 -17.37 3.09
C LEU A 516 3.02 -16.17 2.39
N GLN A 517 3.61 -16.37 1.21
CA GLN A 517 4.25 -15.31 0.42
C GLN A 517 3.30 -14.65 -0.59
N MET A 518 2.13 -15.25 -0.82
CA MET A 518 1.16 -14.77 -1.80
C MET A 518 0.45 -13.50 -1.32
N GLN A 519 0.04 -12.65 -2.25
CA GLN A 519 -0.87 -11.55 -1.94
C GLN A 519 -2.32 -12.03 -1.79
N ALA A 520 -3.19 -11.22 -1.18
CA ALA A 520 -4.56 -11.64 -0.88
C ALA A 520 -5.39 -12.01 -2.11
N ASP A 521 -5.15 -11.36 -3.26
CA ASP A 521 -5.77 -11.66 -4.54
C ASP A 521 -5.17 -12.90 -5.21
N GLU A 522 -3.85 -13.02 -5.20
CA GLU A 522 -3.14 -14.21 -5.67
C GLU A 522 -3.57 -15.46 -4.90
N LEU A 523 -3.51 -15.42 -3.56
CA LEU A 523 -3.91 -16.52 -2.69
C LEU A 523 -5.37 -16.89 -2.91
N ALA A 524 -6.28 -15.91 -2.94
CA ALA A 524 -7.70 -16.15 -3.20
C ALA A 524 -7.96 -16.75 -4.60
N GLY A 525 -7.17 -16.37 -5.61
CA GLY A 525 -7.23 -16.91 -6.97
C GLY A 525 -6.64 -18.32 -7.10
N SER A 526 -5.68 -18.67 -6.24
CA SER A 526 -4.90 -19.91 -6.29
C SER A 526 -5.26 -20.92 -5.21
N VAL A 527 -6.35 -20.74 -4.45
CA VAL A 527 -6.75 -21.67 -3.37
C VAL A 527 -6.84 -23.15 -3.79
N ARG A 528 -7.15 -23.42 -5.06
CA ARG A 528 -7.19 -24.78 -5.63
C ARG A 528 -5.83 -25.45 -5.69
N ASP A 529 -4.78 -24.67 -5.83
CA ASP A 529 -3.40 -25.11 -5.99
C ASP A 529 -2.66 -25.17 -4.65
N ILE A 530 -3.32 -24.86 -3.52
CA ILE A 530 -2.72 -24.86 -2.17
C ILE A 530 -3.11 -26.15 -1.44
N ARG A 531 -2.21 -26.72 -0.64
CA ARG A 531 -2.52 -27.92 0.16
C ARG A 531 -3.60 -27.69 1.21
N THR A 532 -4.35 -28.74 1.54
CA THR A 532 -5.47 -28.66 2.49
C THR A 532 -5.00 -28.24 3.89
N ASP A 533 -3.86 -28.75 4.36
CA ASP A 533 -3.30 -28.37 5.66
C ASP A 533 -2.88 -26.90 5.72
N ALA A 534 -2.28 -26.37 4.65
CA ALA A 534 -1.95 -24.95 4.53
C ALA A 534 -3.21 -24.06 4.54
N LEU A 535 -4.26 -24.44 3.79
CA LEU A 535 -5.54 -23.74 3.79
C LEU A 535 -6.19 -23.69 5.17
N VAL A 536 -6.12 -24.79 5.93
CA VAL A 536 -6.67 -24.86 7.29
C VAL A 536 -5.91 -23.91 8.23
N GLU A 537 -4.58 -23.83 8.13
CA GLU A 537 -3.77 -22.91 8.95
C GLU A 537 -4.10 -21.46 8.62
N ILE A 538 -4.10 -21.07 7.33
CA ILE A 538 -4.44 -19.71 6.89
C ILE A 538 -5.85 -19.32 7.35
N ARG A 539 -6.81 -20.24 7.29
CA ARG A 539 -8.16 -20.00 7.81
C ARG A 539 -8.15 -19.74 9.32
N SER A 540 -7.40 -20.54 10.07
CA SER A 540 -7.27 -20.38 11.53
C SER A 540 -6.69 -19.00 11.87
N ASP A 541 -5.59 -18.62 11.23
CA ASP A 541 -4.90 -17.35 11.43
C ASP A 541 -5.80 -16.14 11.16
N LEU A 542 -6.50 -16.17 10.02
CA LEU A 542 -7.32 -15.04 9.59
C LEU A 542 -8.66 -14.95 10.30
N ALA A 543 -9.15 -16.06 10.86
CA ALA A 543 -10.36 -16.07 11.67
C ALA A 543 -10.19 -15.30 12.99
N ASP A 544 -8.97 -15.20 13.52
CA ASP A 544 -8.61 -14.41 14.70
C ASP A 544 -7.69 -13.22 14.38
N LEU A 545 -8.29 -12.10 13.98
CA LEU A 545 -7.57 -10.85 13.73
C LEU A 545 -7.03 -10.17 15.00
N GLY A 546 -7.24 -10.74 16.19
CA GLY A 546 -6.79 -10.17 17.46
C GLY A 546 -5.28 -9.93 17.51
N VAL A 547 -4.49 -10.88 16.99
CA VAL A 547 -3.02 -10.80 16.98
C VAL A 547 -2.52 -9.64 16.10
N TYR A 548 -3.06 -9.53 14.88
CA TYR A 548 -2.72 -8.44 13.95
C TYR A 548 -3.13 -7.07 14.50
N THR A 549 -4.36 -6.96 15.01
CA THR A 549 -4.87 -5.68 15.54
C THR A 549 -4.09 -5.24 16.79
N ALA A 550 -3.65 -6.18 17.63
CA ALA A 550 -2.76 -5.90 18.75
C ALA A 550 -1.40 -5.39 18.28
N HIS A 551 -0.80 -6.03 17.27
CA HIS A 551 0.47 -5.61 16.66
C HIS A 551 0.38 -4.17 16.11
N TYR A 552 -0.52 -3.90 15.17
CA TYR A 552 -0.66 -2.58 14.55
C TYR A 552 -1.00 -1.48 15.57
N ARG A 553 -1.77 -1.82 16.61
CA ARG A 553 -2.07 -0.88 17.71
C ARG A 553 -0.83 -0.55 18.52
N ALA A 554 0.00 -1.54 18.85
CA ALA A 554 1.25 -1.33 19.59
C ALA A 554 2.19 -0.42 18.79
N GLU A 555 2.30 -0.64 17.48
CA GLU A 555 3.15 0.16 16.59
C GLU A 555 2.65 1.61 16.46
N THR A 556 1.34 1.78 16.30
CA THR A 556 0.72 3.10 16.31
C THR A 556 0.94 3.83 17.65
N GLN A 557 0.94 3.10 18.77
CA GLN A 557 1.20 3.68 20.09
C GLN A 557 2.67 4.07 20.26
N TRP A 558 3.60 3.26 19.77
CA TRP A 558 5.02 3.59 19.77
C TRP A 558 5.29 4.90 19.02
N GLY A 559 4.75 5.06 17.80
CA GLY A 559 4.92 6.30 17.03
C GLY A 559 4.31 7.54 17.69
N ARG A 560 3.32 7.39 18.58
CA ARG A 560 2.80 8.51 19.41
C ARG A 560 3.78 8.91 20.49
N SER A 561 4.38 7.93 21.14
CA SER A 561 5.25 8.15 22.31
C SER A 561 6.52 8.91 21.95
N THR A 562 7.11 8.60 20.78
CA THR A 562 8.32 9.25 20.26
C THR A 562 8.08 10.73 19.94
N LYS A 563 6.90 11.06 19.38
CA LYS A 563 6.50 12.45 19.07
C LYS A 563 6.40 13.33 20.33
N THR A 564 5.92 12.79 21.45
CA THR A 564 5.80 13.57 22.69
C THR A 564 7.14 13.82 23.37
N SER A 565 8.10 12.90 23.23
CA SER A 565 9.44 13.04 23.83
C SER A 565 10.30 14.08 23.12
N SER A 566 10.19 14.22 21.78
CA SER A 566 11.01 15.16 21.00
C SER A 566 10.65 16.63 21.26
N GLY A 567 9.43 16.94 21.70
CA GLY A 567 9.02 18.29 22.09
C GLY A 567 9.51 18.75 23.47
N ALA A 568 9.87 17.82 24.37
CA ALA A 568 10.22 18.12 25.76
C ALA A 568 11.73 18.30 26.00
N SER A 569 12.59 17.80 25.11
CA SER A 569 14.05 17.83 25.26
C SER A 569 14.71 19.14 24.79
N GLY A 570 13.96 20.09 24.22
CA GLY A 570 14.48 21.38 23.74
C GLY A 570 14.91 22.40 24.80
N LYS A 571 14.81 22.09 26.11
CA LYS A 571 15.29 22.97 27.20
C LYS A 571 16.00 22.17 28.30
N LYS A 572 17.22 21.73 28.02
CA LYS A 572 18.33 21.68 29.00
C LYS A 572 19.60 21.31 28.26
N GLY A 573 20.43 22.31 27.95
CA GLY A 573 21.84 22.07 27.72
C GLY A 573 22.42 21.45 28.98
N ALA A 574 22.60 20.13 28.96
CA ALA A 574 23.41 19.46 29.96
C ALA A 574 24.86 19.79 29.66
N VAL A 575 25.40 20.74 30.43
CA VAL A 575 26.84 20.90 30.59
C VAL A 575 27.37 19.57 31.09
N VAL A 576 28.12 18.87 30.23
CA VAL A 576 28.89 17.69 30.62
C VAL A 576 29.98 18.17 31.59
N PRO A 577 30.01 17.71 32.85
CA PRO A 577 31.14 17.99 33.72
C PRO A 577 32.33 17.16 33.22
N VAL A 578 33.41 17.85 32.85
CA VAL A 578 34.73 17.24 32.62
C VAL A 578 35.16 16.59 33.94
N PRO A 579 35.47 15.28 33.97
CA PRO A 579 36.05 14.65 35.14
C PRO A 579 37.46 15.21 35.36
N GLY A 580 37.63 15.95 36.46
CA GLY A 580 38.93 16.42 36.91
C GLY A 580 39.82 15.27 37.38
N ASP A 581 41.09 15.40 37.01
CA ASP A 581 42.22 14.65 37.54
C ASP A 581 42.18 14.54 39.07
N LYS A 582 42.53 13.36 39.58
CA LYS A 582 43.06 13.21 40.92
C LYS A 582 44.30 12.33 40.90
N SER A 583 45.42 12.99 41.22
CA SER A 583 46.56 12.48 41.97
C SER A 583 46.18 11.66 43.19
#